data_AF-A0A1B9H389-F1
#
_entry.id   AF-A0A1B9H389-F1
#
_cell.length_a   1.000
_cell.length_b   1.000
_cell.length_c   1.000
_cell.angle_alpha   90.00
_cell.angle_beta   90.00
_cell.angle_gamma   90.00
#
_symmetry.space_group_name_H-M   'P 1'
#
loop_
_entity.id
_entity.type
_entity.pdbx_description
1 polymer ?
#
loop_
_entity_poly.entity_id
_entity_poly.type
_entity_poly.pdbx_seq_one_letter_code
_entity_poly.pdbx_strand_id
1 'polypeptide(L)'
;MPSTSLVGHTIPVPPTDDYYDLDSFSRRISTNNPAWQIWFDRGLVWCYGFNHVEGAKSFRQALAHDPTCAMAYWGIAYASGPNYNKAWGIFDRMDLETSMQTCYQASRRADKLAHPSEGATTTPEEKAIARAIKARYPVVVRAKNNRRMPSTAEM
;
A
#
# COMPACT_ATOMS: atom_id res chain seq x y z
N MET A 1 -18.97 -3.31 -10.48
CA MET A 1 -17.90 -3.98 -9.70
C MET A 1 -17.96 -3.44 -8.30
N PRO A 2 -18.10 -4.25 -7.25
CA PRO A 2 -18.16 -3.73 -5.88
C PRO A 2 -16.81 -3.07 -5.58
N SER A 3 -16.86 -1.88 -5.00
CA SER A 3 -15.68 -1.17 -4.52
C SER A 3 -15.07 -2.01 -3.40
N THR A 4 -14.02 -2.78 -3.68
CA THR A 4 -13.22 -3.42 -2.64
C THR A 4 -12.60 -2.30 -1.81
N SER A 5 -13.21 -2.00 -0.67
CA SER A 5 -12.67 -1.02 0.25
C SER A 5 -11.26 -1.46 0.63
N LEU A 6 -10.27 -0.59 0.40
CA LEU A 6 -8.90 -0.79 0.89
C LEU A 6 -8.86 -0.92 2.42
N VAL A 7 -9.88 -0.38 3.07
CA VAL A 7 -10.22 -0.57 4.47
C VAL A 7 -11.29 -1.67 4.51
N GLY A 8 -10.93 -2.91 4.21
CA GLY A 8 -11.79 -4.06 4.54
C GLY A 8 -12.03 -4.08 6.06
N HIS A 9 -13.02 -4.86 6.53
CA HIS A 9 -13.34 -5.05 7.96
C HIS A 9 -12.15 -5.59 8.77
N THR A 10 -11.13 -4.75 8.97
CA THR A 10 -9.93 -5.04 9.73
C THR A 10 -10.25 -4.64 11.15
N ILE A 11 -10.32 -5.62 12.04
CA ILE A 11 -10.48 -5.34 13.46
C ILE A 11 -9.16 -4.72 13.94
N PRO A 12 -9.20 -3.50 14.52
CA PRO A 12 -7.99 -2.84 14.99
C PRO A 12 -7.39 -3.64 16.14
N VAL A 13 -6.13 -4.04 15.99
CA VAL A 13 -5.34 -4.65 17.07
C VAL A 13 -4.69 -3.52 17.87
N PRO A 14 -4.87 -3.45 19.20
CA PRO A 14 -4.20 -2.46 20.03
C PRO A 14 -2.68 -2.46 19.80
N PRO A 15 -2.04 -1.29 19.61
CA PRO A 15 -0.60 -1.23 19.38
C PRO A 15 0.22 -1.67 20.61
N THR A 16 -0.41 -1.68 21.80
CA THR A 16 0.15 -2.09 23.10
C THR A 16 0.09 -3.59 23.36
N ASP A 17 -0.65 -4.36 22.56
CA ASP A 17 -0.67 -5.81 22.68
C ASP A 17 0.72 -6.38 22.38
N ASP A 18 1.02 -7.52 22.98
CA ASP A 18 2.28 -8.23 22.74
C ASP A 18 2.46 -8.49 21.24
N TYR A 19 3.65 -8.18 20.74
CA TYR A 19 3.95 -8.21 19.30
C TYR A 19 5.38 -8.66 19.08
N TYR A 20 5.66 -9.16 17.87
CA TYR A 20 7.01 -9.54 17.48
C TYR A 20 7.98 -8.36 17.63
N ASP A 21 9.13 -8.60 18.27
CA ASP A 21 10.15 -7.58 18.47
C ASP A 21 10.83 -7.24 17.13
N LEU A 22 10.55 -6.03 16.63
CA LEU A 22 11.04 -5.50 15.35
C LEU A 22 12.14 -4.44 15.54
N ASP A 23 12.69 -4.32 16.75
CA ASP A 23 13.65 -3.28 17.13
C ASP A 23 13.04 -1.85 17.10
N SER A 24 13.82 -0.83 17.43
CA SER A 24 13.36 0.54 17.69
C SER A 24 13.35 1.46 16.47
N PHE A 25 13.37 0.92 15.24
CA PHE A 25 13.36 1.76 14.05
C PHE A 25 12.03 2.51 13.93
N SER A 26 12.11 3.82 13.70
CA SER A 26 10.93 4.66 13.48
C SER A 26 11.18 5.69 12.38
N ARG A 27 10.15 5.94 11.57
CA ARG A 27 10.08 7.09 10.68
C ARG A 27 8.85 7.90 11.04
N ARG A 28 9.08 9.05 11.67
CA ARG A 28 7.99 9.94 12.06
C ARG A 28 7.12 10.34 10.86
N ILE A 29 5.81 10.16 11.01
CA ILE A 29 4.79 10.64 10.09
C ILE A 29 3.93 11.72 10.76
N SER A 30 3.29 12.57 9.97
CA SER A 30 2.30 13.52 10.46
C SER A 30 1.05 12.77 10.91
N THR A 31 0.98 12.56 12.21
CA THR A 31 -0.15 11.93 12.89
C THR A 31 -0.34 12.54 14.27
N ASN A 32 -1.59 12.58 14.72
CA ASN A 32 -1.98 12.84 16.10
C ASN A 32 -2.33 11.53 16.86
N ASN A 33 -2.28 10.38 16.19
CA ASN A 33 -2.63 9.08 16.76
C ASN A 33 -1.36 8.23 16.95
N PRO A 34 -0.92 7.98 18.21
CA PRO A 34 0.24 7.14 18.48
C PRO A 34 0.14 5.73 17.88
N ALA A 35 -1.07 5.18 17.75
CA ALA A 35 -1.28 3.86 17.14
C ALA A 35 -0.89 3.85 15.65
N TRP A 36 -1.09 4.95 14.92
CA TRP A 36 -0.64 5.05 13.52
C TRP A 36 0.86 4.95 13.42
N GLN A 37 1.58 5.68 14.27
CA GLN A 37 3.04 5.72 14.23
C GLN A 37 3.60 4.31 14.44
N ILE A 38 3.11 3.59 15.47
CA ILE A 38 3.54 2.23 15.78
C ILE A 38 3.25 1.27 14.61
N TRP A 39 2.02 1.26 14.09
CA TRP A 39 1.67 0.35 13.00
C TRP A 39 2.35 0.70 11.67
N PHE A 40 2.62 1.99 11.43
CA PHE A 40 3.40 2.43 10.28
C PHE A 40 4.85 1.99 10.36
N ASP A 41 5.48 2.16 11.53
CA ASP A 41 6.86 1.74 11.77
C ASP A 41 7.01 0.22 11.62
N ARG A 42 6.10 -0.57 12.22
CA ARG A 42 6.03 -2.03 12.00
C ARG A 42 5.95 -2.38 10.52
N GLY A 43 5.11 -1.66 9.76
CA GLY A 43 4.97 -1.87 8.32
C GLY A 43 6.24 -1.59 7.53
N LEU A 44 7.00 -0.55 7.91
CA LEU A 44 8.29 -0.24 7.31
C LEU A 44 9.34 -1.31 7.63
N VAL A 45 9.47 -1.72 8.90
CA VAL A 45 10.45 -2.73 9.29
C VAL A 45 10.17 -4.07 8.60
N TRP A 46 8.91 -4.50 8.53
CA TRP A 46 8.56 -5.72 7.79
C TRP A 46 8.91 -5.63 6.30
N CYS A 47 8.67 -4.48 5.66
CA CYS A 47 9.09 -4.29 4.27
C CYS A 47 10.62 -4.30 4.11
N TYR A 48 11.37 -3.70 5.04
CA TYR A 48 12.83 -3.71 5.03
C TYR A 48 13.41 -5.10 5.29
N GLY A 49 12.72 -5.92 6.08
CA GLY A 49 12.99 -7.35 6.25
C GLY A 49 12.43 -8.23 5.11
N PHE A 50 12.03 -7.65 3.98
CA PHE A 50 11.48 -8.33 2.79
C PHE A 50 10.16 -9.09 3.00
N ASN A 51 9.47 -8.90 4.12
CA ASN A 51 8.13 -9.43 4.35
C ASN A 51 7.05 -8.38 4.01
N HIS A 52 6.82 -8.22 2.71
CA HIS A 52 5.84 -7.25 2.20
C HIS A 52 4.38 -7.58 2.57
N VAL A 53 4.06 -8.85 2.82
CA VAL A 53 2.70 -9.27 3.22
C VAL A 53 2.39 -8.74 4.62
N GLU A 54 3.28 -8.95 5.58
CA GLU A 54 3.14 -8.40 6.94
C GLU A 54 3.26 -6.87 6.96
N GLY A 55 4.09 -6.29 6.08
CA GLY A 55 4.14 -4.85 5.85
C GLY A 55 2.77 -4.29 5.47
N ALA A 56 2.13 -4.87 4.44
CA ALA A 56 0.81 -4.46 3.99
C ALA A 56 -0.28 -4.67 5.06
N LYS A 57 -0.20 -5.73 5.88
CA LYS A 57 -1.11 -5.93 7.02
C LYS A 57 -0.93 -4.85 8.09
N SER A 58 0.30 -4.48 8.41
CA SER A 58 0.60 -3.44 9.40
C SER A 58 0.07 -2.07 8.96
N PHE A 59 0.23 -1.71 7.69
CA PHE A 59 -0.36 -0.48 7.16
C PHE A 59 -1.90 -0.49 7.17
N ARG A 60 -2.53 -1.65 6.93
CA ARG A 60 -3.99 -1.79 7.10
C ARG A 60 -4.42 -1.67 8.57
N GLN A 61 -3.62 -2.16 9.52
CA GLN A 61 -3.86 -1.94 10.94
C GLN A 61 -3.80 -0.45 11.30
N ALA A 62 -2.83 0.32 10.78
CA ALA A 62 -2.81 1.77 10.96
C ALA A 62 -4.13 2.43 10.47
N LEU A 63 -4.65 1.99 9.31
CA LEU A 63 -5.93 2.48 8.79
C LEU A 63 -7.16 2.00 9.58
N ALA A 64 -7.09 0.86 10.25
CA ALA A 64 -8.16 0.37 11.12
C ALA A 64 -8.31 1.24 12.36
N HIS A 65 -7.22 1.84 12.84
CA HIS A 65 -7.23 2.80 13.94
C HIS A 65 -7.76 4.18 13.54
N ASP A 66 -7.36 4.70 12.37
CA ASP A 66 -8.05 5.83 11.74
C ASP A 66 -7.78 5.87 10.22
N PRO A 67 -8.83 5.94 9.38
CA PRO A 67 -8.75 5.82 7.92
C PRO A 67 -8.24 7.09 7.21
N THR A 68 -7.79 8.11 7.94
CA THR A 68 -7.29 9.37 7.36
C THR A 68 -5.76 9.43 7.24
N CYS A 69 -5.04 8.38 7.64
CA CYS A 69 -3.58 8.31 7.54
C CYS A 69 -3.08 8.22 6.09
N ALA A 70 -2.60 9.33 5.52
CA ALA A 70 -2.04 9.37 4.16
C ALA A 70 -0.88 8.37 3.98
N MET A 71 0.02 8.29 4.97
CA MET A 71 1.23 7.47 4.89
C MET A 71 0.95 5.97 5.01
N ALA A 72 -0.12 5.56 5.70
CA ALA A 72 -0.53 4.16 5.70
C ALA A 72 -1.04 3.72 4.31
N TYR A 73 -1.78 4.57 3.59
CA TYR A 73 -2.14 4.28 2.19
C TYR A 73 -0.92 4.23 1.28
N TRP A 74 0.07 5.12 1.47
CA TRP A 74 1.35 5.03 0.77
C TRP A 74 2.01 3.67 1.03
N GLY A 75 2.05 3.24 2.29
CA GLY A 75 2.64 1.96 2.71
C GLY A 75 1.96 0.76 2.05
N ILE A 76 0.63 0.74 1.95
CA ILE A 76 -0.11 -0.31 1.23
C ILE A 76 0.32 -0.38 -0.24
N ALA A 77 0.42 0.77 -0.92
CA ALA A 77 0.85 0.81 -2.31
C ALA A 77 2.33 0.43 -2.50
N TYR A 78 3.17 0.77 -1.53
CA TYR A 78 4.58 0.39 -1.50
C TYR A 78 4.76 -1.12 -1.33
N ALA A 79 4.05 -1.72 -0.36
CA ALA A 79 4.17 -3.13 -0.03
C ALA A 79 3.48 -4.07 -1.04
N SER A 80 2.38 -3.65 -1.66
CA SER A 80 1.59 -4.54 -2.54
C SER A 80 2.10 -4.59 -3.99
N GLY A 81 3.04 -3.73 -4.34
CA GLY A 81 3.62 -3.65 -5.68
C GLY A 81 4.84 -4.55 -5.88
N PRO A 82 5.56 -4.38 -7.00
CA PRO A 82 6.73 -5.18 -7.29
C PRO A 82 7.88 -4.72 -6.39
N ASN A 83 8.72 -5.66 -6.02
CA ASN A 83 9.93 -5.44 -5.23
C ASN A 83 11.08 -6.24 -5.83
N TYR A 84 12.26 -6.18 -5.20
CA TYR A 84 13.46 -6.86 -5.69
C TYR A 84 13.27 -8.37 -5.85
N ASN A 85 12.56 -9.01 -4.90
CA ASN A 85 12.32 -10.46 -4.89
C ASN A 85 11.11 -10.87 -5.73
N LYS A 86 10.23 -9.92 -6.06
CA LYS A 86 8.99 -10.15 -6.82
C LYS A 86 8.85 -9.06 -7.88
N ALA A 87 9.62 -9.19 -8.96
CA ALA A 87 9.50 -8.32 -10.13
C ALA A 87 8.17 -8.59 -10.86
N TRP A 88 7.71 -7.65 -11.70
CA TRP A 88 6.43 -7.78 -12.40
C TRP A 88 6.25 -9.09 -13.19
N GLY A 89 7.32 -9.60 -13.80
CA GLY A 89 7.27 -10.86 -14.56
C GLY A 89 7.02 -12.11 -13.70
N ILE A 90 7.11 -11.99 -12.36
CA ILE A 90 6.88 -13.09 -11.42
C ILE A 90 5.41 -13.17 -10.98
N PHE A 91 4.64 -12.08 -11.10
CA PHE A 91 3.22 -12.08 -10.73
C PHE A 91 2.42 -12.92 -11.72
N ASP A 92 1.61 -13.84 -11.22
CA ASP A 92 0.57 -14.44 -12.04
C ASP A 92 -0.50 -13.41 -12.41
N ARG A 93 -1.40 -13.78 -13.32
CA ARG A 93 -2.42 -12.86 -13.84
C ARG A 93 -3.31 -12.28 -12.73
N MET A 94 -3.78 -13.10 -11.81
CA MET A 94 -4.73 -12.69 -10.78
C MET A 94 -4.06 -11.81 -9.72
N ASP A 95 -2.85 -12.20 -9.33
CA ASP A 95 -2.01 -11.46 -8.41
C ASP A 95 -1.63 -10.09 -8.99
N LEU A 96 -1.22 -10.04 -10.26
CA LEU A 96 -0.92 -8.79 -10.96
C LEU A 96 -2.13 -7.84 -11.00
N GLU A 97 -3.30 -8.33 -11.39
CA GLU A 97 -4.52 -7.52 -11.43
C GLU A 97 -4.89 -6.98 -10.04
N THR A 98 -4.84 -7.83 -9.02
CA THR A 98 -5.18 -7.47 -7.64
C THR A 98 -4.19 -6.47 -7.06
N SER A 99 -2.89 -6.69 -7.23
CA SER A 99 -1.83 -5.78 -6.80
C SER A 99 -1.93 -4.43 -7.51
N MET A 100 -2.09 -4.40 -8.82
CA MET A 100 -2.22 -3.15 -9.58
C MET A 100 -3.45 -2.35 -9.16
N GLN A 101 -4.59 -3.02 -8.96
CA GLN A 101 -5.81 -2.37 -8.45
C GLN A 101 -5.57 -1.77 -7.05
N THR A 102 -4.97 -2.54 -6.15
CA THR A 102 -4.66 -2.11 -4.77
C THR A 102 -3.71 -0.91 -4.77
N CYS A 103 -2.58 -1.00 -5.46
CA CYS A 103 -1.57 0.05 -5.56
C CYS A 103 -2.14 1.34 -6.18
N TYR A 104 -2.94 1.22 -7.24
CA TYR A 104 -3.58 2.37 -7.88
C TYR A 104 -4.55 3.09 -6.94
N GLN A 105 -5.43 2.36 -6.26
CA GLN A 105 -6.39 2.96 -5.34
C GLN A 105 -5.68 3.58 -4.13
N ALA A 106 -4.74 2.86 -3.53
CA ALA A 106 -4.06 3.28 -2.31
C ALA A 106 -3.18 4.50 -2.57
N SER A 107 -2.43 4.53 -3.68
CA SER A 107 -1.60 5.69 -4.04
C SER A 107 -2.41 6.97 -4.27
N ARG A 108 -3.59 6.87 -4.90
CA ARG A 108 -4.50 8.02 -5.07
C ARG A 108 -5.09 8.50 -3.75
N ARG A 109 -5.41 7.57 -2.85
CA ARG A 109 -5.93 7.91 -1.53
C ARG A 109 -4.86 8.58 -0.67
N ALA A 110 -3.62 8.08 -0.73
CA ALA A 110 -2.45 8.71 -0.10
C ALA A 110 -2.27 10.15 -0.59
N ASP A 111 -2.24 10.36 -1.91
CA ASP A 111 -2.07 11.69 -2.51
C ASP A 111 -3.21 12.65 -2.10
N LYS A 112 -4.47 12.20 -2.13
CA LYS A 112 -5.62 13.02 -1.72
C LYS A 112 -5.54 13.43 -0.25
N LEU A 113 -5.16 12.51 0.65
CA LEU A 113 -5.09 12.79 2.08
C LEU A 113 -3.85 13.60 2.47
N ALA A 114 -2.75 13.48 1.71
CA ALA A 114 -1.54 14.28 1.91
C ALA A 114 -1.71 15.75 1.45
N HIS A 115 -2.69 16.03 0.60
CA HIS A 115 -3.00 17.37 0.08
C HIS A 115 -4.43 17.79 0.43
N PRO A 116 -4.78 17.90 1.73
CA PRO A 116 -6.10 18.32 2.14
C PRO A 116 -6.33 19.78 1.73
N SER A 117 -7.57 20.11 1.40
CA SER A 117 -7.97 21.47 1.01
C SER A 117 -7.83 22.47 2.17
N GLU A 118 -7.96 22.04 3.42
CA GLU A 118 -7.81 22.88 4.62
C GLU A 118 -7.28 22.07 5.83
N GLY A 119 -6.52 22.72 6.71
CA GLY A 119 -6.39 22.32 8.13
C GLY A 119 -5.45 21.18 8.53
N ALA A 120 -4.83 20.41 7.63
CA ALA A 120 -3.94 19.30 8.03
C ALA A 120 -2.44 19.53 7.74
N THR A 121 -1.61 19.17 8.72
CA THR A 121 -0.15 19.34 8.78
C THR A 121 0.61 18.16 8.19
N THR A 122 0.34 17.77 6.94
CA THR A 122 1.22 16.85 6.20
C THR A 122 2.51 17.57 5.80
N THR A 123 3.68 16.97 6.06
CA THR A 123 4.96 17.62 5.74
C THR A 123 5.19 17.71 4.23
N PRO A 124 6.07 18.62 3.76
CA PRO A 124 6.45 18.66 2.34
C PRO A 124 7.00 17.33 1.82
N GLU A 125 7.74 16.59 2.64
CA GLU A 125 8.33 15.29 2.31
C GLU A 125 7.25 14.22 2.11
N GLU A 126 6.27 14.14 3.01
CA GLU A 126 5.14 13.22 2.88
C GLU A 126 4.30 13.52 1.65
N LYS A 127 4.06 14.80 1.34
CA LYS A 127 3.41 15.24 0.11
C LYS A 127 4.18 14.76 -1.12
N ALA A 128 5.50 14.93 -1.14
CA ALA A 128 6.34 14.50 -2.24
C ALA A 128 6.32 12.96 -2.41
N ILE A 129 6.40 12.21 -1.31
CA ILE A 129 6.35 10.75 -1.30
C ILE A 129 4.98 10.24 -1.79
N ALA A 130 3.88 10.87 -1.37
CA ALA A 130 2.53 10.53 -1.83
C ALA A 130 2.35 10.79 -3.34
N ARG A 131 2.88 11.90 -3.87
CA ARG A 131 2.89 12.17 -5.32
C ARG A 131 3.73 11.14 -6.07
N ALA A 132 4.91 10.80 -5.56
CA ALA A 132 5.81 9.84 -6.19
C ALA A 132 5.17 8.44 -6.30
N ILE A 133 4.51 7.95 -5.24
CA ILE A 133 3.86 6.64 -5.29
C ILE A 133 2.65 6.62 -6.24
N LYS A 134 1.92 7.74 -6.37
CA LYS A 134 0.84 7.88 -7.37
C LYS A 134 1.39 7.85 -8.79
N ALA A 135 2.51 8.53 -9.04
CA ALA A 135 3.18 8.50 -10.35
C ALA A 135 3.68 7.08 -10.71
N ARG A 136 4.11 6.29 -9.71
CA ARG A 136 4.51 4.89 -9.90
C ARG A 136 3.36 3.98 -10.37
N TYR A 137 2.11 4.31 -10.02
CA TYR A 137 0.91 3.52 -10.38
C TYR A 137 -0.13 4.37 -11.13
N PRO A 138 0.15 4.78 -12.39
CA PRO A 138 -0.66 5.78 -13.10
C PRO A 138 -2.01 5.22 -13.60
N VAL A 139 -2.12 3.91 -13.78
CA VAL A 139 -3.29 3.24 -14.38
C VAL A 139 -3.65 1.97 -13.62
N VAL A 140 -4.91 1.55 -13.73
CA VAL A 140 -5.30 0.18 -13.44
C VAL A 140 -4.95 -0.68 -14.65
N VAL A 141 -4.14 -1.71 -14.46
CA VAL A 141 -3.96 -2.75 -15.49
C VAL A 141 -5.11 -3.73 -15.36
N ARG A 142 -5.91 -3.84 -16.42
CA ARG A 142 -6.76 -5.01 -16.64
C ARG A 142 -5.93 -6.00 -17.44
N ALA A 143 -5.75 -7.24 -17.01
CA ALA A 143 -5.01 -8.17 -17.85
C ALA A 143 -5.79 -8.33 -19.16
N LYS A 144 -5.11 -8.10 -20.28
CA LYS A 144 -5.71 -8.33 -21.59
C LYS A 144 -6.09 -9.80 -21.66
N ASN A 145 -7.32 -10.09 -22.06
CA ASN A 145 -7.67 -11.45 -22.48
C ASN A 145 -6.70 -11.84 -23.59
N ASN A 146 -5.98 -12.93 -23.37
CA ASN A 146 -4.98 -13.47 -24.27
C ASN A 146 -5.59 -13.52 -25.68
N ARG A 147 -5.12 -12.69 -26.62
CA ARG A 147 -5.38 -12.97 -28.04
C ARG A 147 -4.74 -14.32 -28.30
N ARG A 148 -5.54 -15.30 -28.73
CA ARG A 148 -5.06 -16.63 -29.15
C ARG A 148 -3.83 -16.43 -30.04
N MET A 149 -2.74 -17.13 -29.73
CA MET A 149 -1.68 -17.36 -30.72
C MET A 149 -2.34 -17.89 -31.99
N PRO A 150 -2.03 -17.36 -33.19
CA PRO A 150 -2.57 -17.91 -34.41
C PRO A 150 -2.12 -19.36 -34.53
N SER A 151 -3.10 -20.25 -34.72
CA SER A 151 -2.89 -21.67 -35.01
C SER A 151 -2.02 -21.79 -36.25
N THR A 152 -0.96 -22.60 -36.20
CA THR A 152 -0.05 -22.93 -37.31
C THR A 152 -0.72 -23.83 -38.36
N ALA A 153 -1.92 -23.49 -38.83
CA ALA A 153 -2.68 -24.26 -39.80
C ALA A 153 -2.86 -23.55 -41.15
N GLU A 154 -1.98 -22.61 -41.49
CA GLU A 154 -1.84 -22.08 -42.86
C GLU A 154 -0.35 -22.03 -43.23
N MET A 155 0.14 -23.14 -43.78
CA MET A 155 1.31 -23.22 -44.68
C MET A 155 0.93 -24.12 -45.84
#